data_AF-A0A5K0VCE4-F1
#
_entry.id   AF-A0A5K0VCE4-F1
#
_cell.length_a   1.000
_cell.length_b   1.000
_cell.length_c   1.000
_cell.angle_alpha   90.00
_cell.angle_beta   90.00
_cell.angle_gamma   90.00
#
_symmetry.space_group_name_H-M   'P 1'
#
loop_
_entity.id
_entity.type
_entity.pdbx_description
1 polymer ?
#
loop_
_entity_poly.entity_id
_entity_poly.type
_entity_poly.pdbx_seq_one_letter_code
_entity_poly.pdbx_strand_id
1 'polypeptide(L)' 'LFLIGLEKYGKGDWRSISRNAVISRTPTQVASHAQKYFIRQGASKKERKRASIHDITTATEPLDYESIQGGSGH' A
#
# COMPACT_ATOMS: atom_id res chain seq x y z
N LEU A 1 6.75 0.20 14.06
CA LEU A 1 6.87 -1.13 13.41
C LEU A 1 7.25 -1.02 11.93
N PHE A 2 6.46 -0.33 11.10
CA PHE A 2 6.79 -0.12 9.68
C PHE A 2 8.15 0.56 9.44
N LEU A 3 8.48 1.63 10.18
CA LEU A 3 9.77 2.33 10.05
C LEU A 3 10.98 1.46 10.42
N ILE A 4 10.82 0.57 11.40
CA ILE A 4 11.86 -0.40 11.80
C ILE A 4 12.11 -1.39 10.66
N GLY A 5 11.04 -1.84 10.00
CA GLY A 5 11.16 -2.68 8.81
C GLY A 5 11.86 -1.95 7.65
N LEU A 6 11.56 -0.66 7.43
CA LEU A 6 12.22 0.15 6.41
C LEU A 6 13.72 0.32 6.69
N GLU A 7 14.11 0.54 7.94
CA GLU A 7 15.51 0.67 8.33
C GLU A 7 16.27 -0.66 8.17
N LYS A 8 15.63 -1.77 8.53
CA LYS A 8 16.27 -3.10 8.55
C LYS A 8 16.33 -3.79 7.18
N TYR A 9 15.31 -3.62 6.34
CA TYR A 9 15.20 -4.32 5.05
C TYR A 9 15.29 -3.37 3.84
N GLY A 10 15.21 -2.06 4.04
CA GLY A 10 15.25 -1.09 2.96
C GLY A 10 13.90 -0.88 2.26
N LYS A 11 13.86 0.15 1.40
CA LYS A 11 12.67 0.53 0.62
C LYS A 11 12.53 -0.40 -0.59
N GLY A 12 11.52 -1.26 -0.59
CA GLY A 12 11.22 -2.19 -1.71
C GLY A 12 10.92 -3.61 -1.25
N ASP A 13 11.53 -4.03 -0.14
CA ASP A 13 11.39 -5.38 0.42
C ASP A 13 10.13 -5.55 1.28
N TRP A 14 8.96 -5.24 0.71
CA TRP A 14 7.67 -5.27 1.41
C TRP A 14 7.32 -6.65 1.96
N ARG A 15 7.77 -7.72 1.30
CA ARG A 15 7.58 -9.10 1.75
C ARG A 15 8.34 -9.39 3.06
N SER A 16 9.60 -8.96 3.15
CA SER A 16 10.40 -9.13 4.37
C SER A 16 9.90 -8.24 5.50
N ILE A 17 9.47 -7.01 5.18
CA ILE A 17 8.89 -6.07 6.15
C ILE A 17 7.58 -6.61 6.72
N SER A 18 6.68 -7.11 5.87
CA SER A 18 5.42 -7.73 6.28
C SER A 18 5.68 -8.92 7.21
N ARG A 19 6.58 -9.84 6.82
CA ARG A 19 6.81 -11.08 7.60
C ARG A 19 7.54 -10.88 8.92
N ASN A 20 8.39 -9.86 9.03
CA ASN A 20 9.28 -9.73 10.19
C ASN A 20 9.01 -8.48 11.05
N ALA A 21 8.47 -7.41 10.47
CA ALA A 21 8.27 -6.14 11.17
C ALA A 21 6.78 -5.79 11.35
N VAL A 22 5.91 -6.21 10.43
CA VAL A 22 4.48 -5.88 10.45
C VAL A 22 3.63 -7.13 10.13
N ILE A 23 3.77 -8.16 10.99
CA ILE A 23 3.22 -9.52 10.78
C ILE A 23 1.69 -9.50 10.55
N SER A 24 0.98 -8.54 11.13
CA SER A 24 -0.47 -8.39 10.98
C SER A 24 -0.92 -7.78 9.65
N ARG A 25 0.02 -7.38 8.77
CA ARG A 25 -0.28 -6.74 7.49
C ARG A 25 0.36 -7.49 6.35
N THR A 26 -0.38 -7.67 5.26
CA THR A 26 0.12 -8.36 4.07
C THR A 26 1.15 -7.49 3.33
N PRO A 27 2.04 -8.08 2.50
CA PRO A 27 3.04 -7.31 1.74
C PRO A 27 2.42 -6.21 0.87
N THR A 28 1.23 -6.45 0.30
CA THR A 28 0.48 -5.46 -0.48
C THR A 28 -0.01 -4.30 0.38
N GLN A 29 -0.51 -4.58 1.59
CA GLN A 29 -0.89 -3.53 2.54
C GLN A 29 0.32 -2.70 2.97
N VAL A 30 1.48 -3.35 3.18
CA VAL A 30 2.74 -2.66 3.50
C VAL A 30 3.19 -1.77 2.34
N ALA A 31 3.09 -2.24 1.09
CA ALA A 31 3.42 -1.44 -0.09
C ALA A 31 2.50 -0.21 -0.23
N SER A 32 1.18 -0.40 -0.07
CA SER A 32 0.21 0.71 -0.09
C SER A 32 0.46 1.71 1.04
N HIS A 33 0.79 1.20 2.24
CA HIS A 33 1.15 2.04 3.37
C HIS A 33 2.44 2.84 3.10
N ALA A 34 3.46 2.19 2.54
CA ALA A 34 4.71 2.82 2.13
C ALA A 34 4.46 3.94 1.11
N GLN A 35 3.64 3.68 0.09
CA GLN A 35 3.29 4.66 -0.92
C GLN A 35 2.65 5.92 -0.31
N LYS A 36 1.59 5.75 0.48
CA LYS A 36 0.90 6.87 1.16
C LYS A 36 1.84 7.60 2.12
N TYR A 37 2.68 6.86 2.85
CA TYR A 37 3.66 7.41 3.77
C TYR A 37 4.65 8.32 3.04
N PHE A 38 5.24 7.88 1.94
CA PHE A 38 6.20 8.70 1.19
C PHE A 38 5.57 9.91 0.51
N ILE A 39 4.36 9.78 -0.04
CA ILE A 39 3.60 10.91 -0.60
C ILE A 39 3.35 11.96 0.50
N ARG A 40 2.83 11.50 1.65
CA ARG A 40 2.59 12.38 2.80
C ARG A 40 3.88 12.98 3.36
N GLN A 41 4.98 12.24 3.37
CA GLN A 41 6.27 12.74 3.86
C GLN A 41 6.82 13.88 2.98
N GLY A 42 6.60 13.82 1.66
CA GLY A 42 6.90 14.92 0.72
C GLY A 42 5.91 16.09 0.82
N ALA A 43 4.63 15.81 0.98
CA ALA A 43 3.58 16.83 1.13
C ALA A 43 3.71 17.61 2.44
N SER A 44 4.03 16.95 3.57
CA SER A 44 4.17 17.59 4.89
C SER A 44 5.25 18.68 4.94
N LYS A 45 6.28 18.63 4.07
CA LYS A 45 7.30 19.68 3.93
C LYS A 45 6.83 20.88 3.09
N LYS A 46 5.79 20.72 2.25
CA LYS A 46 5.26 21.74 1.33
C LYS A 46 3.91 22.33 1.78
N GLU A 47 3.12 21.59 2.55
CA GLU A 47 1.71 21.87 2.89
C GLU A 47 1.53 22.76 4.15
N ARG A 48 2.46 23.68 4.43
CA ARG A 48 2.11 24.89 5.23
C ARG A 48 1.28 25.89 4.41
N LYS A 49 1.03 25.62 3.12
CA LYS A 49 0.15 26.38 2.25
C LYS A 49 -0.84 25.41 1.60
N ARG A 50 -2.07 25.41 2.14
CA ARG A 50 -3.31 24.70 1.77
C ARG A 50 -3.30 24.11 0.34
N ALA A 51 -3.46 22.80 0.21
CA ALA A 51 -3.74 22.14 -1.06
C ALA A 51 -5.24 21.79 -1.21
N SER A 52 -5.71 21.80 -2.46
CA SER A 52 -7.13 21.76 -2.88
C SER A 52 -7.79 20.40 -2.62
N ILE A 53 -9.10 20.43 -2.35
CA ILE A 53 -9.95 19.24 -2.07
C ILE A 53 -10.05 18.28 -3.28
N HIS A 54 -9.63 18.71 -4.48
CA HIS A 54 -9.88 18.00 -5.74
C HIS A 54 -8.76 17.09 -6.25
N ASP A 55 -7.62 16.96 -5.56
CA ASP A 55 -6.49 16.11 -6.02
C ASP A 55 -6.68 14.62 -5.64
N ILE A 56 -7.88 14.06 -5.85
CA ILE A 56 -8.12 12.60 -5.77
C ILE A 56 -7.83 12.00 -7.14
N THR A 57 -6.57 11.62 -7.38
CA THR A 57 -6.20 10.78 -8.51
C THR A 57 -6.81 9.39 -8.35
N THR A 58 -7.73 9.08 -9.24
CA THR A 58 -8.39 7.79 -9.45
C THR A 58 -7.37 6.68 -9.72
N ALA A 59 -7.13 5.81 -8.73
CA ALA A 59 -6.50 4.52 -8.99
C ALA A 59 -7.55 3.60 -9.60
N THR A 60 -7.50 3.50 -10.92
CA THR A 60 -8.24 2.63 -11.83
C THR A 60 -8.52 1.23 -11.26
N GLU A 61 -9.80 0.90 -11.12
CA GLU A 61 -10.32 -0.46 -11.19
C GLU A 61 -10.37 -0.87 -12.67
N PRO A 62 -9.89 -2.06 -13.06
CA PRO A 62 -10.55 -2.81 -14.10
C PRO A 62 -11.14 -4.08 -13.48
N LEU A 63 -12.46 -4.20 -13.60
CA LEU A 63 -13.20 -5.43 -13.38
C LEU A 63 -12.90 -6.38 -14.56
N ASP A 64 -12.08 -7.42 -14.36
CA ASP A 64 -12.06 -8.61 -15.21
C ASP A 64 -12.83 -9.76 -14.54
N TYR A 65 -14.11 -9.75 -14.87
CA TYR A 65 -15.05 -10.85 -14.84
C TYR A 65 -14.57 -11.96 -15.80
N GLU A 66 -14.01 -13.05 -15.27
CA GLU A 66 -13.94 -14.33 -15.99
C GLU A 66 -13.93 -15.44 -14.92
N SER A 67 -15.08 -16.07 -14.63
CA SER A 67 -15.45 -17.36 -15.23
C SER A 67 -14.25 -18.31 -15.30
N ILE A 68 -14.23 -19.36 -14.47
CA ILE A 68 -13.75 -20.74 -14.74
C ILE A 68 -13.64 -21.54 -13.40
N GLN A 69 -14.66 -22.40 -13.18
CA GLN A 69 -14.59 -23.81 -12.70
C GLN A 69 -14.73 -24.24 -11.21
N GLY A 70 -15.75 -25.10 -11.00
CA GLY A 70 -15.87 -26.15 -9.96
C GLY A 70 -17.21 -26.05 -9.22
N GLY A 71 -18.24 -26.89 -9.41
CA GLY A 71 -18.26 -28.34 -9.66
C GLY A 71 -18.70 -29.08 -8.38
N SER A 72 -19.95 -29.58 -8.39
CA SER A 72 -20.55 -30.60 -7.51
C SER A 72 -20.94 -30.26 -6.06
N GLY A 73 -22.20 -30.59 -5.74
CA GLY A 73 -22.70 -30.82 -4.39
C GLY A 73 -24.19 -31.13 -4.42
N HIS A 74 -24.53 -32.39 -4.20
CA HIS A 74 -25.89 -32.88 -3.89
C HIS A 74 -26.56 -32.06 -2.78
#